data_AF-A0A9R0NZA1-F1
#
_entry.id   AF-A0A9R0NZA1-F1
#
_cell.length_a   1.000
_cell.length_b   1.000
_cell.length_c   1.000
_cell.angle_alpha   90.00
_cell.angle_beta   90.00
_cell.angle_gamma   90.00
#
_symmetry.space_group_name_H-M   'P 1'
#
loop_
_entity.id
_entity.type
_entity.pdbx_description
1 polymer ?
#
loop_
_entity_poly.entity_id
_entity_poly.type
_entity_poly.pdbx_seq_one_letter_code
_entity_poly.pdbx_strand_id
1 'polypeptide(L)'
;MAKFVRPALWTVGVLAAGGFVFWLLLALNIPYKSTAAPDTTPGTVPVTTPASTTVLPSGPPSEGTAYVTDVRPGPDDHSAVLHVNLPTCADAPHTQVTEAGDRIDAGVRYRPRPDPDCKQASADFPFRTAAPIGERPVIVNDAESWGLVSGGWKRCDRYVGCHPPADHCDPAYVGQLEFSAEAEFPGTTRACDQNWLVHDLQRHSGQAATRVAYRWAGSFWESFAGAKGGGCAEILAVEPKFPTALCEHLSPPG
;
A
#
# COMPACT_ATOMS: atom_id res chain seq x y z
N MET A 1 -22.85 46.07 -18.07
CA MET A 1 -23.77 46.10 -19.23
C MET A 1 -23.44 44.92 -20.13
N ALA A 2 -24.44 44.06 -20.42
CA ALA A 2 -24.46 42.99 -21.45
C ALA A 2 -23.39 41.88 -21.34
N LYS A 3 -23.65 40.58 -21.53
CA LYS A 3 -24.78 39.83 -22.11
C LYS A 3 -24.67 38.35 -21.70
N PHE A 4 -25.83 37.71 -21.58
CA PHE A 4 -26.04 36.25 -21.58
C PHE A 4 -25.51 35.58 -22.85
N VAL A 5 -24.89 34.40 -22.72
CA VAL A 5 -24.98 33.29 -23.70
C VAL A 5 -25.00 31.94 -22.94
N ARG A 6 -25.84 31.03 -23.44
CA ARG A 6 -26.29 29.75 -22.87
C ARG A 6 -25.25 28.62 -22.92
N PRO A 7 -25.42 27.55 -22.10
CA PRO A 7 -24.61 26.33 -22.15
C PRO A 7 -25.10 25.40 -23.28
N ALA A 8 -24.16 24.83 -24.02
CA ALA A 8 -24.44 23.76 -24.99
C ALA A 8 -24.22 22.40 -24.33
N LEU A 9 -25.28 21.59 -24.38
CA LEU A 9 -25.28 20.12 -24.31
C LEU A 9 -24.12 19.51 -25.11
N TRP A 10 -23.62 18.33 -24.72
CA TRP A 10 -23.26 17.18 -25.58
C TRP A 10 -22.36 16.22 -24.77
N THR A 11 -22.95 15.17 -24.20
CA THR A 11 -22.35 13.80 -24.10
C THR A 11 -23.37 12.86 -23.44
N VAL A 12 -24.35 12.42 -24.22
CA VAL A 12 -25.03 11.14 -24.00
C VAL A 12 -24.61 10.23 -25.16
N GLY A 13 -24.07 9.07 -24.82
CA GLY A 13 -23.89 7.95 -25.75
C GLY A 13 -22.43 7.57 -25.99
N VAL A 14 -21.89 6.67 -25.16
CA VAL A 14 -21.40 5.32 -25.55
C VAL A 14 -21.30 4.47 -24.27
N LEU A 15 -22.39 3.83 -23.86
CA LEU A 15 -22.40 2.75 -22.85
C LEU A 15 -23.29 1.63 -23.38
N ALA A 16 -22.83 0.91 -24.39
CA ALA A 16 -23.45 -0.32 -24.88
C ALA A 16 -22.53 -1.08 -25.87
N ALA A 17 -21.35 -1.53 -25.42
CA ALA A 17 -20.53 -2.47 -26.23
C ALA A 17 -19.48 -3.30 -25.45
N GLY A 18 -19.35 -3.16 -24.12
CA GLY A 18 -18.30 -3.87 -23.35
C GLY A 18 -18.76 -5.12 -22.59
N GLY A 19 -20.07 -5.38 -22.52
CA GLY A 19 -20.66 -6.35 -21.58
C GLY A 19 -20.80 -7.80 -22.08
N PHE A 20 -20.43 -8.11 -23.33
CA PHE A 20 -20.75 -9.41 -23.94
C PHE A 20 -19.58 -10.38 -24.15
N VAL A 21 -18.33 -9.98 -23.89
CA VAL A 21 -17.16 -10.87 -24.08
C VAL A 21 -16.74 -11.57 -22.79
N PHE A 22 -17.07 -11.02 -21.62
CA PHE A 22 -16.66 -11.61 -20.34
C PHE A 22 -17.56 -12.78 -19.87
N TRP A 23 -18.76 -12.92 -20.44
CA TRP A 23 -19.69 -14.01 -20.07
C TRP A 23 -19.45 -15.33 -20.83
N LEU A 24 -18.70 -15.29 -21.95
CA LEU A 24 -18.45 -16.50 -22.75
C LEU A 24 -17.24 -17.33 -22.28
N LEU A 25 -16.38 -16.78 -21.41
CA LEU A 25 -15.18 -17.49 -20.92
C LEU A 25 -15.42 -18.30 -19.63
N LEU A 26 -16.55 -18.14 -18.96
CA LEU A 26 -16.92 -18.91 -17.76
C LEU A 26 -17.74 -20.18 -18.07
N ALA A 27 -18.12 -20.41 -19.33
CA ALA A 27 -18.87 -21.60 -19.76
C ALA A 27 -17.99 -22.71 -20.35
N LEU A 28 -16.67 -22.48 -20.49
CA LEU A 28 -15.73 -23.52 -20.90
C LEU A 28 -15.29 -24.31 -19.67
N ASN A 29 -16.08 -25.34 -19.38
CA ASN A 29 -15.75 -26.45 -18.51
C ASN A 29 -14.53 -27.18 -19.11
N ILE A 30 -13.31 -26.74 -18.77
CA ILE A 30 -12.07 -27.43 -19.16
C ILE A 30 -11.89 -28.61 -18.19
N PRO A 31 -12.08 -29.87 -18.63
CA PRO A 31 -11.84 -31.01 -17.77
C PRO A 31 -10.32 -31.13 -17.55
N TYR A 32 -9.89 -30.89 -16.32
CA TYR A 32 -8.54 -31.21 -15.88
C TYR A 32 -8.39 -32.75 -15.89
N LYS A 33 -7.79 -33.29 -16.95
CA LYS A 33 -7.39 -34.71 -17.01
C LYS A 33 -6.19 -34.91 -16.07
N SER A 34 -6.48 -35.31 -14.84
CA SER A 34 -5.48 -35.88 -13.93
C SER A 34 -5.14 -37.29 -14.41
N THR A 35 -3.88 -37.51 -14.76
CA THR A 35 -3.29 -38.80 -15.12
C THR A 35 -3.27 -39.71 -13.88
N ALA A 36 -4.11 -40.74 -13.86
CA ALA A 36 -4.01 -41.86 -12.93
C ALA A 36 -3.41 -43.08 -13.66
N ALA A 37 -2.43 -43.71 -13.01
CA ALA A 37 -1.82 -44.98 -13.41
C ALA A 37 -2.76 -46.17 -13.09
N PRO A 38 -2.57 -47.35 -13.71
CA PRO A 38 -3.64 -48.32 -13.91
C PRO A 38 -3.88 -49.30 -12.75
N ASP A 39 -5.07 -49.89 -12.84
CA ASP A 39 -5.76 -50.79 -11.92
C ASP A 39 -4.96 -51.98 -11.38
N THR A 40 -5.29 -52.35 -10.13
CA THR A 40 -5.36 -53.76 -9.72
C THR A 40 -6.54 -53.94 -8.76
N THR A 41 -7.56 -54.64 -9.23
CA THR A 41 -8.71 -55.20 -8.46
C THR A 41 -8.45 -56.72 -8.39
N PRO A 42 -8.73 -57.46 -7.29
CA PRO A 42 -10.10 -57.63 -6.78
C PRO A 42 -10.32 -57.96 -5.29
N GLY A 43 -11.50 -57.64 -4.76
CA GLY A 43 -11.99 -58.20 -3.49
C GLY A 43 -13.30 -57.60 -2.95
N THR A 44 -14.41 -58.29 -3.17
CA THR A 44 -15.77 -58.05 -2.68
C THR A 44 -15.90 -58.07 -1.15
N VAL A 45 -16.52 -57.05 -0.54
CA VAL A 45 -17.45 -57.18 0.61
C VAL A 45 -18.37 -55.94 0.68
N PRO A 46 -19.70 -56.06 0.86
CA PRO A 46 -20.57 -54.92 1.12
C PRO A 46 -20.40 -54.47 2.58
N VAL A 47 -19.80 -53.29 2.81
CA VAL A 47 -19.75 -52.67 4.14
C VAL A 47 -20.81 -51.57 4.21
N THR A 48 -21.81 -51.81 5.05
CA THR A 48 -22.82 -50.84 5.48
C THR A 48 -22.13 -49.55 5.95
N THR A 49 -22.31 -48.46 5.22
CA THR A 49 -21.78 -47.13 5.58
C THR A 49 -22.56 -46.59 6.78
N PRO A 50 -21.94 -46.33 7.94
CA PRO A 50 -22.55 -45.47 8.95
C PRO A 50 -22.54 -44.05 8.38
N ALA A 51 -23.68 -43.36 8.45
CA ALA A 51 -23.76 -41.94 8.14
C ALA A 51 -22.68 -41.20 8.94
N SER A 52 -21.64 -40.74 8.24
CA SER A 52 -20.63 -39.87 8.83
C SER A 52 -21.27 -38.50 8.99
N THR A 53 -21.72 -38.20 10.20
CA THR A 53 -21.99 -36.82 10.59
C THR A 53 -20.66 -36.08 10.46
N THR A 54 -20.51 -35.29 9.40
CA THR A 54 -19.40 -34.34 9.27
C THR A 54 -19.55 -33.30 10.36
N VAL A 55 -18.96 -33.58 11.52
CA VAL A 55 -18.68 -32.55 12.52
C VAL A 55 -17.56 -31.71 11.92
N LEU A 56 -17.91 -30.51 11.43
CA LEU A 56 -16.92 -29.49 11.12
C LEU A 56 -16.03 -29.33 12.37
N PRO A 57 -14.70 -29.40 12.27
CA PRO A 57 -13.85 -29.04 13.39
C PRO A 57 -14.16 -27.58 13.73
N SER A 58 -14.81 -27.37 14.87
CA SER A 58 -14.94 -26.07 15.51
C SER A 58 -13.54 -25.64 15.92
N GLY A 59 -12.80 -25.05 14.99
CA GLY A 59 -11.58 -24.33 15.31
C GLY A 59 -11.88 -23.27 16.38
N PRO A 60 -10.88 -22.87 17.18
CA PRO A 60 -11.07 -21.75 18.09
C PRO A 60 -11.67 -20.56 17.32
N PRO A 61 -12.60 -19.79 17.93
CA PRO A 61 -13.17 -18.64 17.25
C PRO A 61 -12.05 -17.74 16.75
N SER A 62 -12.05 -17.44 15.46
CA SER A 62 -11.03 -16.60 14.85
C SER A 62 -11.06 -15.23 15.51
N GLU A 63 -9.94 -14.81 16.09
CA GLU A 63 -9.80 -13.45 16.58
C GLU A 63 -9.80 -12.45 15.42
N GLY A 64 -10.51 -11.35 15.59
CA GLY A 64 -10.40 -10.17 14.75
C GLY A 64 -9.30 -9.23 15.24
N THR A 65 -8.90 -8.30 14.38
CA THR A 65 -8.01 -7.17 14.73
C THR A 65 -8.83 -5.89 14.76
N ALA A 66 -8.68 -5.08 15.81
CA ALA A 66 -9.26 -3.74 15.87
C ALA A 66 -8.40 -2.76 15.07
N TYR A 67 -9.05 -1.81 14.38
CA TYR A 67 -8.33 -0.82 13.60
C TYR A 67 -7.73 0.24 14.53
N VAL A 68 -6.41 0.38 14.50
CA VAL A 68 -5.70 1.39 15.28
C VAL A 68 -5.81 2.73 14.55
N THR A 69 -6.23 3.76 15.25
CA THR A 69 -6.45 5.11 14.70
C THR A 69 -5.35 6.09 15.09
N ASP A 70 -4.72 5.88 16.25
CA ASP A 70 -3.70 6.76 16.81
C ASP A 70 -2.80 5.99 17.80
N VAL A 71 -1.56 6.43 17.95
CA VAL A 71 -0.60 5.92 18.95
C VAL A 71 -0.19 7.09 19.83
N ARG A 72 -0.30 6.92 21.16
CA ARG A 72 -0.07 7.99 22.13
C ARG A 72 1.05 7.66 23.10
N PRO A 73 1.70 8.69 23.70
CA PRO A 73 2.70 8.47 24.73
C PRO A 73 2.14 7.67 25.92
N GLY A 74 2.92 6.71 26.41
CA GLY A 74 2.67 6.08 27.70
C GLY A 74 3.34 6.84 28.85
N PRO A 75 3.26 6.30 30.07
CA PRO A 75 3.85 6.90 31.26
C PRO A 75 5.38 6.90 31.30
N ASP A 76 6.04 6.08 30.48
CA ASP A 76 7.49 5.89 30.43
C ASP A 76 7.95 5.57 28.99
N ASP A 77 9.26 5.44 28.79
CA ASP A 77 9.90 5.15 27.50
C ASP A 77 9.74 3.69 27.05
N HIS A 78 9.09 2.84 27.85
CA HIS A 78 8.74 1.45 27.54
C HIS A 78 7.25 1.27 27.25
N SER A 79 6.45 2.33 27.29
CA SER A 79 5.01 2.24 27.23
C SER A 79 4.42 3.17 26.18
N ALA A 80 3.38 2.70 25.49
CA ALA A 80 2.54 3.52 24.61
C ALA A 80 1.08 3.07 24.70
N VAL A 81 0.17 3.86 24.14
CA VAL A 81 -1.27 3.58 24.11
C VAL A 81 -1.74 3.51 22.67
N LEU A 82 -2.39 2.41 22.30
CA LEU A 82 -3.11 2.28 21.03
C LEU A 82 -4.52 2.82 21.22
N HIS A 83 -4.88 3.85 20.47
CA HIS A 83 -6.24 4.33 20.36
C HIS A 83 -6.92 3.62 19.18
N VAL A 84 -7.94 2.81 19.44
CA VAL A 84 -8.55 1.93 18.43
C VAL A 84 -10.03 2.22 18.26
N ASN A 85 -10.55 1.91 17.07
CA ASN A 85 -11.99 1.74 16.87
C ASN A 85 -12.33 0.25 17.01
N LEU A 86 -13.14 -0.06 18.03
CA LEU A 86 -13.51 -1.42 18.41
C LEU A 86 -15.03 -1.58 18.39
N PRO A 87 -15.57 -2.69 17.86
CA PRO A 87 -16.99 -2.99 17.98
C PRO A 87 -17.40 -3.16 19.45
N THR A 88 -18.54 -2.62 19.88
CA THR A 88 -19.04 -2.72 21.26
C THR A 88 -19.38 -4.15 21.69
N CYS A 89 -19.62 -5.04 20.73
CA CYS A 89 -19.85 -6.46 20.94
C CYS A 89 -18.55 -7.28 21.05
N ALA A 90 -17.38 -6.67 20.84
CA ALA A 90 -16.08 -7.33 20.99
C ALA A 90 -15.94 -7.96 22.38
N ASP A 91 -15.55 -9.23 22.40
CA ASP A 91 -15.28 -9.98 23.63
C ASP A 91 -13.77 -10.12 23.84
N ALA A 92 -13.35 -9.97 25.10
CA ALA A 92 -11.97 -10.05 25.55
C ALA A 92 -10.92 -9.33 24.66
N PRO A 93 -11.09 -8.01 24.39
CA PRO A 93 -10.09 -7.27 23.62
C PRO A 93 -8.78 -7.16 24.41
N HIS A 94 -7.66 -7.39 23.75
CA HIS A 94 -6.34 -7.35 24.38
C HIS A 94 -5.26 -6.91 23.39
N THR A 95 -4.18 -6.32 23.90
CA THR A 95 -3.02 -5.95 23.10
C THR A 95 -2.19 -7.17 22.74
N GLN A 96 -1.76 -7.25 21.49
CA GLN A 96 -0.74 -8.17 21.03
C GLN A 96 0.47 -7.34 20.58
N VAL A 97 1.64 -7.66 21.12
CA VAL A 97 2.90 -6.96 20.82
C VAL A 97 3.98 -7.98 20.47
N THR A 98 4.68 -7.74 19.38
CA THR A 98 5.89 -8.47 19.00
C THR A 98 7.01 -7.45 18.82
N GLU A 99 8.16 -7.70 19.44
CA GLU A 99 9.31 -6.81 19.35
C GLU A 99 10.40 -7.40 18.47
N ALA A 100 10.90 -6.58 17.55
CA ALA A 100 12.14 -6.77 16.85
C ALA A 100 13.16 -5.70 17.28
N GLY A 101 14.42 -5.88 16.89
CA GLY A 101 15.48 -4.92 17.21
C GLY A 101 15.25 -3.55 16.58
N ASP A 102 14.56 -3.51 15.44
CA ASP A 102 14.37 -2.33 14.59
C ASP A 102 12.91 -1.85 14.53
N ARG A 103 11.93 -2.59 15.05
CA ARG A 103 10.51 -2.23 15.04
C ARG A 103 9.70 -2.92 16.14
N ILE A 104 8.48 -2.44 16.34
CA ILE A 104 7.48 -3.03 17.26
C ILE A 104 6.20 -3.28 16.47
N ASP A 105 5.79 -4.53 16.32
CA ASP A 105 4.50 -4.87 15.72
C ASP A 105 3.44 -4.91 16.83
N ALA A 106 2.43 -4.04 16.79
CA ALA A 106 1.42 -3.91 17.83
C ALA A 106 0.00 -3.83 17.26
N GLY A 107 -0.95 -4.42 17.97
CA GLY A 107 -2.36 -4.37 17.61
C GLY A 107 -3.27 -4.77 18.76
N VAL A 108 -4.58 -4.61 18.55
CA VAL A 108 -5.59 -5.08 19.50
C VAL A 108 -6.37 -6.22 18.87
N ARG A 109 -6.34 -7.38 19.51
CA ARG A 109 -7.07 -8.59 19.10
C ARG A 109 -8.34 -8.70 19.92
N TYR A 110 -9.41 -9.24 19.33
CA TYR A 110 -10.67 -9.45 20.01
C TYR A 110 -11.44 -10.63 19.43
N ARG A 111 -12.37 -11.20 20.21
CA ARG A 111 -13.31 -12.21 19.71
C ARG A 111 -14.62 -11.53 19.30
N PRO A 112 -15.04 -11.61 18.02
CA PRO A 112 -16.30 -11.03 17.60
C PRO A 112 -17.47 -11.80 18.22
N ARG A 113 -18.50 -11.10 18.71
CA ARG A 113 -19.78 -11.71 19.07
C ARG A 113 -20.83 -11.35 18.03
N PRO A 114 -21.68 -12.31 17.62
CA PRO A 114 -22.78 -12.02 16.70
C PRO A 114 -23.81 -11.14 17.41
N ASP A 115 -23.81 -9.85 17.07
CA ASP A 115 -24.75 -8.87 17.58
C ASP A 115 -25.12 -7.89 16.45
N PRO A 116 -26.39 -7.87 16.00
CA PRO A 116 -26.83 -7.00 14.91
C PRO A 116 -26.80 -5.50 15.29
N ASP A 117 -26.80 -5.17 16.58
CA ASP A 117 -26.75 -3.79 17.07
C ASP A 117 -25.31 -3.34 17.43
N CYS A 118 -24.31 -4.12 17.01
CA CYS A 118 -22.91 -3.84 17.32
C CYS A 118 -22.42 -2.54 16.65
N LYS A 119 -22.12 -1.53 17.48
CA LYS A 119 -21.64 -0.22 17.05
C LYS A 119 -20.12 -0.13 17.19
N GLN A 120 -19.48 0.78 16.46
CA GLN A 120 -18.07 1.12 16.69
C GLN A 120 -17.94 2.10 17.86
N ALA A 121 -16.96 1.87 18.72
CA ALA A 121 -16.59 2.77 19.81
C ALA A 121 -15.07 2.89 19.91
N SER A 122 -14.60 4.08 20.26
CA SER A 122 -13.16 4.29 20.47
C SER A 122 -12.75 3.82 21.86
N ALA A 123 -11.57 3.19 21.96
CA ALA A 123 -11.03 2.69 23.21
C ALA A 123 -9.49 2.79 23.22
N ASP A 124 -8.92 2.92 24.42
CA ASP A 124 -7.48 3.02 24.64
C ASP A 124 -6.93 1.70 25.20
N PHE A 125 -5.87 1.20 24.58
CA PHE A 125 -5.21 -0.05 24.98
C PHE A 125 -3.72 0.21 25.23
N PRO A 126 -3.27 0.25 26.49
CA PRO A 126 -1.87 0.41 26.81
C PRO A 126 -1.08 -0.86 26.47
N PHE A 127 0.14 -0.69 25.99
CA PHE A 127 1.09 -1.78 25.83
C PHE A 127 2.47 -1.41 26.38
N ARG A 128 3.29 -2.44 26.62
CA ARG A 128 4.66 -2.30 27.11
C ARG A 128 5.65 -3.11 26.28
N THR A 129 6.87 -2.61 26.20
CA THR A 129 8.00 -3.25 25.53
C THR A 129 9.11 -3.59 26.52
N ALA A 130 9.84 -4.67 26.25
CA ALA A 130 10.98 -5.12 27.04
C ALA A 130 12.17 -4.16 26.89
N ALA A 131 12.43 -3.66 25.69
CA ALA A 131 13.40 -2.60 25.43
C ALA A 131 12.71 -1.23 25.34
N PRO A 132 13.41 -0.11 25.59
CA PRO A 132 12.85 1.23 25.37
C PRO A 132 12.33 1.36 23.94
N ILE A 133 11.16 1.97 23.75
CA ILE A 133 10.56 2.18 22.43
C ILE A 133 11.54 2.96 21.53
N GLY A 134 12.05 4.09 22.04
CA GLY A 134 13.04 4.90 21.35
C GLY A 134 12.58 5.34 19.96
N GLU A 135 13.48 5.19 18.97
CA GLU A 135 13.23 5.53 17.56
C GLU A 135 12.56 4.39 16.76
N ARG A 136 12.29 3.24 17.40
CA ARG A 136 11.70 2.09 16.71
C ARG A 136 10.26 2.42 16.31
N PRO A 137 9.88 2.30 15.02
CA PRO A 137 8.50 2.48 14.61
C PRO A 137 7.60 1.39 15.20
N VAL A 138 6.39 1.80 15.57
CA VAL A 138 5.28 0.92 15.92
C VAL A 138 4.46 0.65 14.66
N ILE A 139 4.45 -0.59 14.20
CA ILE A 139 3.68 -1.05 13.05
C ILE A 139 2.31 -1.53 13.54
N VAL A 140 1.25 -0.98 12.94
CA VAL A 140 -0.15 -1.29 13.20
C VAL A 140 -0.87 -1.51 11.87
N ASN A 141 -2.08 -2.09 11.90
CA ASN A 141 -2.92 -2.25 10.70
C ASN A 141 -2.15 -2.87 9.51
N ASP A 142 -1.37 -3.91 9.77
CA ASP A 142 -0.51 -4.67 8.84
C ASP A 142 0.69 -3.93 8.21
N ALA A 143 0.63 -2.61 8.02
CA ALA A 143 1.72 -1.86 7.37
C ALA A 143 1.81 -0.37 7.74
N GLU A 144 0.89 0.16 8.57
CA GLU A 144 0.95 1.55 8.98
C GLU A 144 1.99 1.71 10.09
N SER A 145 2.92 2.64 9.94
CA SER A 145 3.96 2.89 10.92
C SER A 145 3.71 4.20 11.68
N TRP A 146 3.99 4.17 12.97
CA TRP A 146 3.97 5.32 13.86
C TRP A 146 5.32 5.46 14.53
N GLY A 147 5.82 6.69 14.63
CA GLY A 147 7.14 6.97 15.20
C GLY A 147 7.05 8.07 16.23
N LEU A 148 7.87 7.96 17.26
CA LEU A 148 8.06 9.01 18.23
C LEU A 148 9.07 10.02 17.66
N VAL A 149 8.58 11.20 17.25
CA VAL A 149 9.41 12.28 16.68
C VAL A 149 9.37 13.52 17.57
N SER A 150 10.11 14.57 17.21
CA SER A 150 10.02 15.86 17.89
C SER A 150 8.58 16.40 17.83
N GLY A 151 7.94 16.50 19.00
CA GLY A 151 6.53 16.88 19.12
C GLY A 151 5.55 15.73 19.37
N GLY A 152 6.04 14.50 19.52
CA GLY A 152 5.24 13.33 19.91
C GLY A 152 5.10 12.28 18.81
N TRP A 153 4.16 11.37 19.00
CA TRP A 153 3.85 10.32 18.04
C TRP A 153 3.24 10.90 16.77
N LYS A 154 3.70 10.42 15.62
CA LYS A 154 3.11 10.73 14.32
C LYS A 154 3.05 9.48 13.47
N ARG A 155 2.02 9.41 12.64
CA ARG A 155 2.00 8.45 11.53
C ARG A 155 3.12 8.81 10.57
N CYS A 156 3.95 7.84 10.27
CA CYS A 156 5.10 8.00 9.42
C CYS A 156 4.69 7.92 7.95
N ASP A 157 5.54 8.45 7.07
CA ASP A 157 5.35 8.22 5.65
C ASP A 157 5.58 6.75 5.34
N ARG A 158 4.75 6.18 4.47
CA ARG A 158 4.80 4.76 4.14
C ARG A 158 6.12 4.36 3.45
N TYR A 159 6.76 5.29 2.74
CA TYR A 159 7.94 5.00 1.92
C TYR A 159 9.22 5.52 2.55
N VAL A 160 9.19 6.74 3.11
CA VAL A 160 10.39 7.35 3.71
C VAL A 160 10.47 7.20 5.22
N GLY A 161 9.45 6.59 5.84
CA GLY A 161 9.43 6.24 7.25
C GLY A 161 9.30 7.44 8.17
N CYS A 162 9.70 7.25 9.43
CA CYS A 162 9.54 8.23 10.51
C CYS A 162 10.69 9.26 10.55
N HIS A 163 11.83 8.90 9.96
CA HIS A 163 13.02 9.73 9.86
C HIS A 163 13.41 9.84 8.40
N PRO A 164 12.70 10.68 7.61
CA PRO A 164 13.01 10.85 6.21
C PRO A 164 14.46 11.31 6.04
N PRO A 165 15.20 10.79 5.05
CA PRO A 165 16.56 11.26 4.76
C PRO A 165 16.59 12.78 4.54
N ALA A 166 17.68 13.42 4.96
CA ALA A 166 17.91 14.84 4.67
C ALA A 166 18.31 15.06 3.20
N ASP A 167 18.86 14.03 2.56
CA ASP A 167 19.20 14.02 1.14
C ASP A 167 17.97 13.66 0.32
N HIS A 168 17.43 14.61 -0.46
CA HIS A 168 16.26 14.35 -1.31
C HIS A 168 16.56 13.42 -2.50
N CYS A 169 17.85 13.24 -2.83
CA CYS A 169 18.32 12.30 -3.83
C CYS A 169 18.44 10.86 -3.29
N ASP A 170 18.16 10.64 -2.00
CA ASP A 170 18.17 9.32 -1.39
C ASP A 170 17.20 8.36 -2.11
N PRO A 171 17.59 7.08 -2.32
CA PRO A 171 16.74 6.07 -2.94
C PRO A 171 15.33 5.93 -2.32
N ALA A 172 15.14 6.26 -1.05
CA ALA A 172 13.82 6.23 -0.41
C ALA A 172 12.84 7.22 -1.07
N TYR A 173 13.27 8.45 -1.38
CA TYR A 173 12.43 9.42 -2.08
C TYR A 173 12.21 9.07 -3.55
N VAL A 174 13.23 8.49 -4.20
CA VAL A 174 13.08 7.98 -5.58
C VAL A 174 12.07 6.83 -5.62
N GLY A 175 12.13 5.90 -4.68
CA GLY A 175 11.15 4.81 -4.56
C GLY A 175 9.73 5.31 -4.28
N GLN A 176 9.56 6.33 -3.42
CA GLN A 176 8.26 6.97 -3.19
C GLN A 176 7.69 7.58 -4.48
N LEU A 177 8.54 8.24 -5.26
CA LEU A 177 8.19 8.81 -6.57
C LEU A 177 7.80 7.73 -7.57
N GLU A 178 8.57 6.63 -7.66
CA GLU A 178 8.30 5.54 -8.58
C GLU A 178 6.97 4.85 -8.25
N PHE A 179 6.69 4.63 -6.97
CA PHE A 179 5.40 4.13 -6.53
C PHE A 179 4.26 5.07 -6.92
N SER A 180 4.40 6.36 -6.63
CA SER A 180 3.39 7.37 -6.95
C SER A 180 3.19 7.55 -8.47
N ALA A 181 4.23 7.25 -9.23
CA ALA A 181 4.21 7.22 -10.69
C ALA A 181 3.76 5.85 -11.25
N GLU A 182 3.29 4.91 -10.42
CA GLU A 182 2.86 3.57 -10.85
C GLU A 182 3.90 2.86 -11.73
N ALA A 183 5.18 3.00 -11.39
CA ALA A 183 6.25 2.33 -12.10
C ALA A 183 6.21 0.82 -11.82
N GLU A 184 6.14 0.00 -12.88
CA GLU A 184 6.22 -1.47 -12.76
C GLU A 184 7.64 -1.94 -12.43
N PHE A 185 8.65 -1.17 -12.84
CA PHE A 185 10.07 -1.47 -12.61
C PHE A 185 10.83 -0.27 -12.06
N PRO A 186 11.92 -0.49 -11.31
CA PRO A 186 12.84 0.58 -10.94
C PRO A 186 13.32 1.33 -12.18
N GLY A 187 13.28 2.65 -12.11
CA GLY A 187 13.79 3.55 -13.13
C GLY A 187 15.29 3.82 -12.96
N THR A 188 15.77 4.85 -13.63
CA THR A 188 17.17 5.28 -13.52
C THR A 188 17.25 6.78 -13.24
N THR A 189 17.79 7.12 -12.06
CA THR A 189 18.12 8.51 -11.72
C THR A 189 19.26 8.98 -12.62
N ARG A 190 19.01 10.01 -13.42
CA ARG A 190 19.99 10.56 -14.36
C ARG A 190 20.78 11.70 -13.74
N ALA A 191 20.11 12.53 -12.94
CA ALA A 191 20.71 13.65 -12.23
C ALA A 191 19.82 14.07 -11.06
N CYS A 192 20.43 14.54 -9.97
CA CYS A 192 19.72 15.11 -8.82
C CYS A 192 20.60 16.14 -8.11
N ASP A 193 20.01 17.24 -7.64
CA ASP A 193 20.71 18.33 -6.94
C ASP A 193 20.02 18.80 -5.64
N GLN A 194 19.23 17.92 -5.01
CA GLN A 194 18.33 18.20 -3.88
C GLN A 194 17.03 18.95 -4.23
N ASN A 195 17.04 19.83 -5.23
CA ASN A 195 15.86 20.63 -5.58
C ASN A 195 15.21 20.17 -6.89
N TRP A 196 15.99 19.52 -7.74
CA TRP A 196 15.62 19.05 -9.05
C TRP A 196 16.10 17.62 -9.24
N LEU A 197 15.29 16.83 -9.93
CA LEU A 197 15.56 15.44 -10.24
C LEU A 197 15.20 15.16 -11.70
N VAL A 198 16.07 14.46 -12.41
CA VAL A 198 15.78 13.86 -13.72
C VAL A 198 15.80 12.36 -13.55
N HIS A 199 14.68 11.72 -13.85
CA HIS A 199 14.50 10.29 -13.68
C HIS A 199 13.90 9.66 -14.93
N ASP A 200 14.51 8.58 -15.40
CA ASP A 200 13.98 7.78 -16.49
C ASP A 200 13.05 6.70 -15.88
N LEU A 201 11.73 6.89 -16.02
CA LEU A 201 10.71 6.00 -15.47
C LEU A 201 10.42 4.83 -16.41
N GLN A 202 10.39 3.62 -15.85
CA GLN A 202 9.96 2.41 -16.55
C GLN A 202 8.57 1.96 -16.05
N ARG A 203 7.51 2.48 -16.67
CA ARG A 203 6.13 2.21 -16.24
C ARG A 203 5.63 0.83 -16.60
N HIS A 204 5.98 0.33 -17.78
CA HIS A 204 5.46 -0.94 -18.29
C HIS A 204 6.54 -1.77 -18.96
N SER A 205 6.39 -3.10 -18.88
CA SER A 205 7.29 -4.01 -19.59
C SER A 205 7.22 -3.79 -21.11
N GLY A 206 8.39 -3.75 -21.76
CA GLY A 206 8.50 -3.62 -23.22
C GLY A 206 8.22 -2.22 -23.79
N GLN A 207 7.94 -1.22 -22.96
CA GLN A 207 7.89 0.18 -23.38
C GLN A 207 9.26 0.84 -23.17
N ALA A 208 9.59 1.85 -23.97
CA ALA A 208 10.78 2.67 -23.71
C ALA A 208 10.60 3.47 -22.41
N ALA A 209 11.71 3.73 -21.71
CA ALA A 209 11.66 4.56 -20.52
C ALA A 209 11.19 5.97 -20.88
N THR A 210 10.42 6.59 -19.97
CA THR A 210 10.00 7.98 -20.12
C THR A 210 10.84 8.85 -19.21
N ARG A 211 11.59 9.80 -19.77
CA ARG A 211 12.31 10.78 -18.96
C ARG A 211 11.33 11.79 -18.38
N VAL A 212 11.39 11.97 -17.06
CA VAL A 212 10.56 12.95 -16.34
C VAL A 212 11.47 13.80 -15.46
N ALA A 213 11.20 15.10 -15.43
CA ALA A 213 11.85 16.06 -14.56
C ALA A 213 10.92 16.44 -13.40
N TYR A 214 11.50 16.53 -12.21
CA TYR A 214 10.80 16.78 -10.96
C TYR A 214 11.43 17.94 -10.20
N ARG A 215 10.60 18.61 -9.41
CA ARG A 215 10.99 19.61 -8.42
C ARG A 215 10.68 19.10 -7.02
N TRP A 216 11.50 19.47 -6.06
CA TRP A 216 11.23 19.16 -4.66
C TRP A 216 10.06 20.02 -4.15
N ALA A 217 9.02 19.37 -3.63
CA ALA A 217 7.80 20.02 -3.13
C ALA A 217 7.68 20.02 -1.60
N GLY A 218 8.81 19.89 -0.90
CA GLY A 218 8.89 19.95 0.56
C GLY A 218 8.89 18.58 1.25
N SER A 219 8.09 17.63 0.77
CA SER A 219 8.07 16.26 1.31
C SER A 219 8.01 15.15 0.25
N PHE A 220 7.99 15.52 -1.03
CA PHE A 220 7.95 14.59 -2.16
C PHE A 220 8.45 15.29 -3.43
N TRP A 221 8.73 14.48 -4.45
CA TRP A 221 9.09 14.94 -5.78
C TRP A 221 7.84 15.17 -6.64
N GLU A 222 7.67 16.39 -7.15
CA GLU A 222 6.56 16.76 -8.02
C GLU A 222 7.02 16.86 -9.48
N SER A 223 6.42 16.07 -10.38
CA SER A 223 6.75 16.11 -11.81
C SER A 223 6.26 17.41 -12.44
N PHE A 224 7.07 18.02 -13.30
CA PHE A 224 6.66 19.22 -14.04
C PHE A 224 6.86 19.11 -15.56
N ALA A 225 7.75 18.22 -16.04
CA ALA A 225 8.02 18.05 -17.46
C ALA A 225 8.37 16.60 -17.82
N GLY A 226 8.03 16.20 -19.05
CA GLY A 226 8.51 14.95 -19.66
C GLY A 226 9.38 15.27 -20.87
N ALA A 227 10.40 14.44 -21.10
CA ALA A 227 11.33 14.57 -22.23
C ALA A 227 11.47 13.25 -22.99
N LYS A 228 11.60 13.35 -24.31
CA LYS A 228 11.90 12.23 -25.21
C LYS A 228 13.28 12.39 -25.86
N GLY A 229 13.80 13.62 -25.90
CA GLY A 229 15.11 13.92 -26.43
C GLY A 229 16.24 13.77 -25.41
N GLY A 230 17.46 13.93 -25.90
CA GLY A 230 18.61 14.25 -25.07
C GLY A 230 18.68 15.75 -24.78
N GLY A 231 19.57 16.15 -23.87
CA GLY A 231 19.78 17.55 -23.53
C GLY A 231 18.65 18.16 -22.70
N CYS A 232 18.60 19.50 -22.70
CA CYS A 232 17.72 20.28 -21.82
C CYS A 232 16.50 20.93 -22.51
N ALA A 233 16.42 20.89 -23.84
CA ALA A 233 15.52 21.76 -24.59
C ALA A 233 14.04 21.61 -24.18
N GLU A 234 13.56 20.37 -24.04
CA GLU A 234 12.17 20.08 -23.65
C GLU A 234 11.88 20.46 -22.19
N ILE A 235 12.85 20.26 -21.29
CA ILE A 235 12.71 20.58 -19.86
C ILE A 235 12.68 22.10 -19.67
N LEU A 236 13.63 22.82 -20.28
CA LEU A 236 13.75 24.29 -20.18
C LEU A 236 12.60 25.03 -20.86
N ALA A 237 11.95 24.41 -21.85
CA ALA A 237 10.74 24.96 -22.46
C ALA A 237 9.57 25.05 -21.47
N VAL A 238 9.54 24.18 -20.45
CA VAL A 238 8.50 24.16 -19.40
C VAL A 238 8.95 24.93 -18.15
N GLU A 239 10.18 24.71 -17.70
CA GLU A 239 10.74 25.38 -16.51
C GLU A 239 12.11 25.99 -16.84
N PRO A 240 12.14 27.28 -17.25
CA PRO A 240 13.38 27.97 -17.61
C PRO A 240 14.39 28.10 -16.47
N LYS A 241 13.98 27.93 -15.21
CA LYS A 241 14.90 27.98 -14.05
C LYS A 241 15.59 26.63 -13.78
N PHE A 242 15.24 25.59 -14.52
CA PHE A 242 15.85 24.27 -14.34
C PHE A 242 17.38 24.33 -14.58
N PRO A 243 18.21 23.74 -13.71
CA PRO A 243 19.66 23.80 -13.85
C PRO A 243 20.13 23.01 -15.08
N THR A 244 20.72 23.72 -16.06
CA THR A 244 21.14 23.11 -17.33
C THR A 244 22.17 21.98 -17.14
N ALA A 245 23.02 22.08 -16.11
CA ALA A 245 24.03 21.07 -15.79
C ALA A 245 23.42 19.67 -15.52
N LEU A 246 22.14 19.58 -15.14
CA LEU A 246 21.48 18.29 -14.87
C LEU A 246 21.01 17.57 -16.13
N CYS A 247 20.96 18.24 -17.29
CA CYS A 247 20.41 17.68 -18.52
C CYS A 247 21.30 17.83 -19.76
N GLU A 248 22.30 18.72 -19.76
CA GLU A 248 23.03 19.11 -20.97
C GLU A 248 23.76 17.96 -21.66
N HIS A 249 24.16 16.94 -20.91
CA HIS A 249 24.90 15.77 -21.41
C HIS A 249 24.06 14.49 -21.43
N LEU A 250 22.75 14.58 -21.20
CA LEU A 250 21.90 13.39 -21.21
C LEU A 250 21.59 12.95 -22.64
N SER A 251 21.90 11.70 -22.97
CA SER A 251 21.34 11.02 -24.15
C SER A 251 19.82 10.83 -24.02
N PRO A 252 19.06 10.66 -25.12
CA PRO A 252 17.65 10.26 -25.05
C PRO A 252 17.41 9.05 -24.11
N PRO A 253 16.24 8.96 -23.45
CA PRO A 253 15.89 7.79 -22.64
C PRO A 253 15.86 6.52 -23.52
N GLY A 254 16.34 5.40 -22.96
CA GLY A 254 16.51 4.11 -23.64
C GLY A 254 15.27 3.22 -23.61
#